data_AF-A0A660NE28-F1
#
_entry.id   AF-A0A660NE28-F1
#
_cell.length_a   1.000
_cell.length_b   1.000
_cell.length_c   1.000
_cell.angle_alpha   90.00
_cell.angle_beta   90.00
_cell.angle_gamma   90.00
#
_symmetry.space_group_name_H-M   'P 1'
#
loop_
_entity.id
_entity.type
_entity.pdbx_description
1 polymer ?
#
loop_
_entity_poly.entity_id
_entity_poly.type
_entity_poly.pdbx_seq_one_letter_code
_entity_poly.pdbx_strand_id
1 'polypeptide(L)'
;MAFKRDKSDINKSTTKCAVAKRCGGCDYIEIDYKKQLEKKQETAKKYLAKFGKVEEIVPMEEPYHYRNKVSAAFGFMRGQVIAGTYEKKSHNIVDIQNCLIEDKKASAIVATIKELCKSFKIKTYNEDTGYGLLRHTLIRVGKATNEVMVVLVTASPIFPGKNNFVKALKKAHPEITTIVQNINPRGTSMVLGDRNETLFGRGYIEDVLCGLTFRISPKSFYQVNPVQTEKLYRFAI
;
A
#
# COMPACT_ATOMS: atom_id res chain seq x y z
N MET A 1 9.75 45.43 -35.40
CA MET A 1 8.45 44.73 -35.27
C MET A 1 8.63 43.53 -34.38
N ALA A 2 8.19 43.62 -33.13
CA ALA A 2 8.36 42.60 -32.11
C ALA A 2 7.17 41.63 -32.15
N PHE A 3 7.44 40.35 -32.43
CA PHE A 3 6.44 39.30 -32.29
C PHE A 3 6.18 39.04 -30.81
N LYS A 4 5.01 39.47 -30.34
CA LYS A 4 4.46 39.10 -29.02
C LYS A 4 4.31 37.58 -28.96
N ARG A 5 5.07 36.93 -28.08
CA ARG A 5 4.77 35.56 -27.64
C ARG A 5 3.53 35.63 -26.76
N ASP A 6 2.47 35.01 -27.26
CA ASP A 6 1.21 34.81 -26.54
C ASP A 6 1.48 33.98 -25.27
N LYS A 7 1.09 34.51 -24.11
CA LYS A 7 1.27 33.89 -22.79
C LYS A 7 0.02 33.08 -22.44
N SER A 8 -0.28 32.04 -23.21
CA SER A 8 -1.49 31.23 -23.02
C SER A 8 -1.27 29.72 -23.03
N ASP A 9 -0.05 29.25 -22.73
CA ASP A 9 0.21 27.84 -22.37
C ASP A 9 0.74 27.73 -20.94
N ILE A 10 -0.05 28.21 -19.98
CA ILE A 10 0.06 27.72 -18.60
C ILE A 10 -0.60 26.35 -18.60
N ASN A 11 0.15 25.35 -19.08
CA ASN A 11 -0.18 23.96 -18.91
C ASN A 11 -0.15 23.70 -17.40
N LYS A 12 -1.30 23.87 -16.74
CA LYS A 12 -1.50 23.53 -15.33
C LYS A 12 -1.24 22.04 -15.21
N SER A 13 0.01 21.67 -14.92
CA SER A 13 0.35 20.36 -14.39
C SER A 13 -0.28 20.25 -13.01
N THR A 14 -1.57 19.90 -12.99
CA THR A 14 -2.31 19.53 -11.79
C THR A 14 -1.85 18.14 -11.39
N THR A 15 -0.68 18.07 -10.78
CA THR A 15 -0.14 16.84 -10.21
C THR A 15 -1.16 16.28 -9.23
N LYS A 16 -1.87 15.20 -9.62
CA LYS A 16 -2.92 14.57 -8.81
C LYS A 16 -2.37 14.00 -7.49
N CYS A 17 -1.07 13.72 -7.43
CA CYS A 17 -0.40 13.14 -6.28
C CYS A 17 0.82 13.99 -5.87
N ALA A 18 0.74 14.65 -4.71
CA ALA A 18 1.77 15.58 -4.23
C ALA A 18 3.20 15.00 -4.13
N VAL A 19 3.31 13.67 -4.03
CA VAL A 19 4.59 12.97 -3.86
C VAL A 19 5.02 12.17 -5.11
N ALA A 20 4.35 12.33 -6.26
CA ALA A 20 4.58 11.51 -7.46
C ALA A 20 6.06 11.43 -7.90
N LYS A 21 6.81 12.53 -7.77
CA LYS A 21 8.22 12.61 -8.18
C LYS A 21 9.19 11.89 -7.23
N ARG A 22 8.78 11.64 -5.98
CA ARG A 22 9.63 11.03 -4.92
C ARG A 22 9.19 9.61 -4.59
N CYS A 23 7.88 9.38 -4.55
CA CYS A 23 7.27 8.09 -4.30
C CYS A 23 7.64 7.11 -5.43
N GLY A 24 8.37 6.04 -5.10
CA GLY A 24 8.75 5.01 -6.07
C GLY A 24 7.61 4.07 -6.51
N GLY A 25 6.36 4.36 -6.15
CA GLY A 25 5.23 3.44 -6.30
C GLY A 25 4.47 3.53 -7.62
N CYS A 26 4.45 4.67 -8.31
CA CYS A 26 3.55 4.91 -9.45
C CYS A 26 4.22 5.68 -10.60
N ASP A 27 4.93 4.98 -11.50
CA ASP A 27 5.64 5.64 -12.61
C ASP A 27 4.71 6.34 -13.63
N TYR A 28 3.43 5.97 -13.70
CA TYR A 28 2.46 6.46 -14.70
C TYR A 28 1.37 7.37 -14.14
N ILE A 29 1.38 7.71 -12.83
CA ILE A 29 0.21 8.35 -12.18
C ILE A 29 -0.13 9.74 -12.74
N GLU A 30 0.86 10.45 -13.30
CA GLU A 30 0.69 11.77 -13.91
C GLU A 30 0.33 11.71 -15.41
N ILE A 31 0.34 10.52 -16.02
CA ILE A 31 -0.01 10.32 -17.42
C ILE A 31 -1.51 10.05 -17.52
N ASP A 32 -2.17 10.64 -18.51
CA ASP A 32 -3.58 10.36 -18.81
C ASP A 32 -3.82 8.86 -19.02
N TYR A 33 -4.92 8.33 -18.48
CA TYR A 33 -5.13 6.88 -18.44
C TYR A 33 -5.19 6.24 -19.83
N LYS A 34 -5.79 6.92 -20.82
CA LYS A 34 -5.84 6.42 -22.20
C LYS A 34 -4.42 6.30 -22.77
N LYS A 35 -3.58 7.32 -22.55
CA LYS A 35 -2.17 7.30 -22.95
C LYS A 35 -1.36 6.23 -22.21
N GLN A 36 -1.71 5.91 -20.95
CA GLN A 36 -1.08 4.79 -20.24
C GLN A 36 -1.37 3.46 -20.95
N LEU A 37 -2.61 3.24 -21.39
CA LEU A 37 -3.00 2.03 -22.11
C LEU A 37 -2.28 1.92 -23.46
N GLU A 38 -2.28 2.99 -24.26
CA GLU A 38 -1.59 3.07 -25.54
C GLU A 38 -0.10 2.72 -25.40
N LYS A 39 0.60 3.38 -24.45
CA LYS A 39 2.02 3.13 -24.21
C LYS A 39 2.31 1.70 -23.74
N LYS A 40 1.43 1.12 -22.90
CA LYS A 40 1.56 -0.28 -22.46
C LYS A 40 1.32 -1.24 -23.63
N GLN A 41 0.35 -0.95 -24.50
CA GLN A 41 0.05 -1.76 -25.69
C GLN A 41 1.22 -1.75 -26.67
N GLU A 42 1.77 -0.58 -26.96
CA GLU A 42 2.96 -0.43 -27.80
C GLU A 42 4.15 -1.20 -27.23
N THR A 43 4.36 -1.12 -25.92
CA THR A 43 5.43 -1.84 -25.22
C THR A 43 5.23 -3.35 -25.34
N ALA A 44 4.00 -3.85 -25.13
CA ALA A 44 3.67 -5.26 -25.28
C ALA A 44 3.89 -5.73 -26.73
N LYS A 45 3.38 -4.99 -27.72
CA LYS A 45 3.59 -5.27 -29.16
C LYS A 45 5.08 -5.32 -29.50
N LYS A 46 5.85 -4.32 -29.07
CA LYS A 46 7.30 -4.25 -29.32
C LYS A 46 8.06 -5.51 -28.86
N TYR A 47 7.73 -6.04 -27.68
CA TYR A 47 8.48 -7.17 -27.11
C TYR A 47 7.88 -8.54 -27.44
N LEU A 48 6.56 -8.64 -27.61
CA LEU A 48 5.87 -9.93 -27.72
C LEU A 48 5.37 -10.26 -29.12
N ALA A 49 5.22 -9.28 -30.04
CA ALA A 49 4.64 -9.54 -31.37
C ALA A 49 5.45 -10.55 -32.21
N LYS A 50 6.74 -10.69 -31.94
CA LYS A 50 7.59 -11.71 -32.59
C LYS A 50 7.31 -13.15 -32.12
N PHE A 51 6.61 -13.33 -31.01
CA PHE A 51 6.29 -14.64 -30.42
C PHE A 51 4.82 -15.02 -30.56
N GLY A 52 3.96 -14.09 -30.98
CA GLY A 52 2.54 -14.35 -31.14
C GLY A 52 1.71 -13.08 -31.26
N LYS A 53 0.41 -13.25 -31.51
CA LYS A 53 -0.55 -12.15 -31.54
C LYS A 53 -0.64 -11.52 -30.15
N VAL A 54 -0.51 -10.19 -30.10
CA VAL A 54 -0.68 -9.42 -28.87
C VAL A 54 -2.10 -8.82 -28.87
N GLU A 55 -2.97 -9.37 -28.03
CA GLU A 55 -4.32 -8.86 -27.84
C GLU A 55 -4.32 -7.49 -27.16
N GLU A 56 -5.42 -6.76 -27.29
CA GLU A 56 -5.59 -5.43 -26.69
C GLU A 56 -5.73 -5.51 -25.17
N ILE A 57 -5.10 -4.56 -24.46
CA ILE A 57 -5.12 -4.48 -23.00
C ILE A 57 -6.53 -4.14 -22.52
N VAL A 58 -7.02 -4.96 -21.60
CA VAL A 58 -8.32 -4.75 -20.94
C VAL A 58 -8.21 -3.58 -19.95
N PRO A 59 -9.00 -2.50 -20.11
CA PRO A 59 -8.93 -1.35 -19.22
C PRO A 59 -9.65 -1.59 -17.88
N MET A 60 -9.30 -0.76 -16.91
CA MET A 60 -10.03 -0.59 -15.65
C MET A 60 -10.91 0.65 -15.75
N GLU A 61 -12.18 0.49 -15.41
CA GLU A 61 -13.15 1.59 -15.43
C GLU A 61 -12.76 2.70 -14.47
N GLU A 62 -12.41 2.35 -13.22
CA GLU A 62 -11.95 3.30 -12.21
C GLU A 62 -10.51 2.96 -11.76
N PRO A 63 -9.46 3.56 -12.35
CA PRO A 63 -8.06 3.20 -12.09
C PRO A 63 -7.50 3.81 -10.80
N TYR A 64 -8.34 3.93 -9.76
CA TYR A 64 -8.00 4.52 -8.46
C TYR A 64 -8.47 3.62 -7.31
N HIS A 65 -7.82 3.73 -6.15
CA HIS A 65 -8.17 3.03 -4.90
C HIS A 65 -8.37 1.50 -5.01
N TYR A 66 -7.72 0.89 -6.00
CA TYR A 66 -7.90 -0.52 -6.32
C TYR A 66 -7.07 -1.45 -5.45
N ARG A 67 -5.97 -0.97 -4.84
CA ARG A 67 -5.07 -1.82 -4.04
C ARG A 67 -5.73 -2.19 -2.72
N ASN A 68 -6.08 -3.46 -2.59
CA ASN A 68 -6.63 -4.04 -1.37
C ASN A 68 -5.58 -4.31 -0.28
N LYS A 69 -4.30 -4.06 -0.58
CA LYS A 69 -3.17 -4.26 0.32
C LYS A 69 -2.30 -3.01 0.33
N VAL A 70 -2.15 -2.41 1.50
CA VAL A 70 -1.31 -1.23 1.76
C VAL A 70 -0.18 -1.64 2.68
N SER A 71 1.04 -1.23 2.34
CA SER A 71 2.24 -1.46 3.17
C SER A 71 2.91 -0.12 3.41
N ALA A 72 3.02 0.27 4.68
CA ALA A 72 3.68 1.51 5.09
C ALA A 72 4.89 1.20 5.98
N ALA A 73 6.05 1.73 5.62
CA ALA A 73 7.20 1.85 6.50
C ALA A 73 7.01 3.02 7.46
N PHE A 74 7.43 2.81 8.71
CA PHE A 74 7.36 3.80 9.77
C PHE A 74 8.76 4.27 10.11
N GLY A 75 8.94 5.58 10.23
CA GLY A 75 10.21 6.18 10.60
C GLY A 75 10.04 7.39 11.50
N PHE A 76 11.16 7.99 11.86
CA PHE A 76 11.19 9.19 12.67
C PHE A 76 12.03 10.25 11.97
N MET A 77 11.44 11.40 11.69
CA MET A 77 12.11 12.50 11.01
C MET A 77 11.70 13.82 11.66
N ARG A 78 12.69 14.66 11.99
CA ARG A 78 12.49 16.00 12.57
C ARG A 78 11.55 16.02 13.79
N GLY A 79 11.70 15.05 14.69
CA GLY A 79 10.90 14.98 15.91
C GLY A 79 9.49 14.40 15.73
N GLN A 80 9.15 13.91 14.54
CA GLN A 80 7.83 13.38 14.23
C GLN A 80 7.91 11.97 13.64
N VAL A 81 6.90 11.16 13.94
CA VAL A 81 6.69 9.88 13.26
C VAL A 81 6.23 10.16 11.83
N ILE A 82 6.80 9.46 10.86
CA ILE A 82 6.40 9.50 9.46
C ILE A 82 5.99 8.10 9.00
N ALA A 83 5.06 8.02 8.05
CA ALA A 83 4.58 6.76 7.51
C ALA A 83 4.39 6.85 5.99
N GLY A 84 4.88 5.86 5.26
CA GLY A 84 4.68 5.80 3.82
C GLY A 84 5.57 4.76 3.14
N THR A 85 6.06 5.08 1.94
CA THR A 85 6.92 4.17 1.17
C THR A 85 8.34 4.70 1.11
N TYR A 86 9.28 3.80 0.82
CA TYR A 86 10.63 4.20 0.47
C TYR A 86 10.66 4.95 -0.87
N GLU A 87 11.48 5.99 -0.92
CA GLU A 87 11.82 6.71 -2.14
C GLU A 87 12.59 5.80 -3.11
N LYS A 88 12.47 6.08 -4.41
CA LYS A 88 13.04 5.23 -5.46
C LYS A 88 14.56 5.10 -5.26
N LYS A 89 15.03 3.86 -5.11
CA LYS A 89 16.46 3.52 -4.90
C LYS A 89 17.07 4.06 -3.60
N SER A 90 16.27 4.31 -2.56
CA SER A 90 16.79 4.68 -1.24
C SER A 90 16.01 3.98 -0.12
N HIS A 91 16.49 4.11 1.13
CA HIS A 91 15.76 3.74 2.34
C HIS A 91 15.15 4.98 3.03
N ASN A 92 15.02 6.10 2.30
CA ASN A 92 14.36 7.29 2.81
C ASN A 92 12.84 7.12 2.73
N ILE A 93 12.17 7.26 3.86
CA ILE A 93 10.70 7.19 3.90
C ILE A 93 10.12 8.51 3.40
N VAL A 94 9.25 8.42 2.39
CA VAL A 94 8.39 9.51 1.94
C VAL A 94 7.13 9.45 2.79
N ASP A 95 6.84 10.51 3.55
CA ASP A 95 5.58 10.61 4.29
C ASP A 95 4.42 10.77 3.31
N ILE A 96 3.51 9.78 3.29
CA ILE A 96 2.37 9.75 2.36
C ILE A 96 1.10 9.98 3.16
N GLN A 97 0.46 11.11 2.89
CA GLN A 97 -0.83 11.45 3.51
C GLN A 97 -2.01 10.86 2.74
N ASN A 98 -1.93 10.82 1.41
CA ASN A 98 -2.97 10.30 0.55
C ASN A 98 -2.34 9.61 -0.66
N CYS A 99 -2.73 8.37 -0.91
CA CYS A 99 -2.29 7.59 -2.07
C CYS A 99 -3.50 7.25 -2.95
N LEU A 100 -3.44 7.66 -4.22
CA LEU A 100 -4.57 7.54 -5.15
C LEU A 100 -4.92 6.11 -5.56
N ILE A 101 -4.02 5.15 -5.30
CA ILE A 101 -4.22 3.75 -5.70
C ILE A 101 -4.50 2.83 -4.52
N GLU A 102 -4.31 3.31 -3.29
CA GLU A 102 -4.53 2.55 -2.07
C GLU A 102 -5.99 2.60 -1.65
N ASP A 103 -6.45 1.52 -1.01
CA ASP A 103 -7.77 1.52 -0.39
C ASP A 103 -7.88 2.62 0.69
N LYS A 104 -8.95 3.41 0.63
CA LYS A 104 -9.15 4.56 1.52
C LYS A 104 -9.22 4.16 3.00
N LYS A 105 -9.84 3.02 3.33
CA LYS A 105 -9.92 2.52 4.71
C LYS A 105 -8.52 2.14 5.19
N ALA A 106 -7.77 1.43 4.35
CA ALA A 106 -6.40 1.05 4.67
C ALA A 106 -5.48 2.25 4.93
N SER A 107 -5.53 3.28 4.08
CA SER A 107 -4.75 4.52 4.30
C SER A 107 -5.17 5.26 5.58
N ALA A 108 -6.48 5.31 5.90
CA ALA A 108 -6.98 5.92 7.13
C ALA A 108 -6.50 5.18 8.40
N ILE A 109 -6.45 3.84 8.35
CA ILE A 109 -5.91 3.01 9.43
C ILE A 109 -4.42 3.28 9.64
N VAL A 110 -3.63 3.37 8.55
CA VAL A 110 -2.20 3.70 8.64
C VAL A 110 -1.99 5.08 9.29
N ALA A 111 -2.77 6.09 8.88
CA ALA A 111 -2.70 7.42 9.47
C ALA A 111 -3.03 7.41 10.98
N THR A 112 -4.02 6.61 11.37
CA THR A 112 -4.38 6.45 12.80
C THR A 112 -3.29 5.75 13.58
N ILE A 113 -2.65 4.71 13.02
CA ILE A 113 -1.52 4.02 13.65
C ILE A 113 -0.34 4.98 13.84
N LYS A 114 -0.07 5.86 12.87
CA LYS A 114 0.93 6.93 12.98
C LYS A 114 0.66 7.85 14.19
N GLU A 115 -0.58 8.31 14.36
CA GLU A 115 -0.95 9.14 15.53
C GLU A 115 -0.89 8.36 16.84
N LEU A 116 -1.36 7.11 16.87
CA LEU A 116 -1.28 6.27 18.06
C LEU A 116 0.18 6.00 18.47
N CYS A 117 1.11 5.87 17.51
CA CYS A 117 2.53 5.73 17.85
C CYS A 117 3.04 6.91 18.67
N LYS A 118 2.60 8.13 18.33
CA LYS A 118 2.93 9.35 19.08
C LYS A 118 2.31 9.32 20.48
N SER A 119 1.01 9.05 20.59
CA SER A 119 0.30 9.04 21.88
C SER A 119 0.80 7.96 22.85
N PHE A 120 1.13 6.78 22.33
CA PHE A 120 1.63 5.65 23.13
C PHE A 120 3.15 5.65 23.30
N LYS A 121 3.85 6.68 22.80
CA LYS A 121 5.32 6.80 22.81
C LYS A 121 6.02 5.56 22.22
N ILE A 122 5.41 4.96 21.20
CA ILE A 122 5.98 3.83 20.47
C ILE A 122 7.08 4.38 19.57
N LYS A 123 8.29 3.87 19.76
CA LYS A 123 9.42 4.23 18.91
C LYS A 123 9.33 3.47 17.59
N THR A 124 9.41 4.17 16.48
CA THR A 124 9.60 3.55 15.17
C THR A 124 11.01 2.96 15.09
N TYR A 125 11.15 1.89 14.34
CA TYR A 125 12.43 1.24 14.12
C TYR A 125 13.32 2.09 13.23
N ASN A 126 14.59 2.21 13.61
CA ASN A 126 15.63 2.85 12.83
C ASN A 126 16.59 1.75 12.34
N GLU A 127 16.71 1.60 11.02
CA GLU A 127 17.50 0.55 10.38
C GLU A 127 19.01 0.71 10.61
N ASP A 128 19.51 1.95 10.72
CA ASP A 128 20.93 2.25 10.93
C ASP A 128 21.39 1.90 12.35
N THR A 129 20.53 2.16 13.35
CA THR A 129 20.85 1.92 14.77
C THR A 129 20.34 0.59 15.30
N GLY A 130 19.44 -0.08 14.56
CA GLY A 130 18.77 -1.29 14.99
C GLY A 130 17.79 -1.09 16.17
N TYR A 131 17.45 0.16 16.50
CA TYR A 131 16.66 0.49 17.68
C TYR A 131 15.24 0.93 17.33
N GLY A 132 14.29 0.58 18.19
CA GLY A 132 12.86 0.90 18.05
C GLY A 132 12.00 -0.35 17.93
N LEU A 133 10.67 -0.15 17.86
CA LEU A 133 9.70 -1.23 17.89
C LEU A 133 9.00 -1.40 16.54
N LEU A 134 8.25 -0.40 16.09
CA LEU A 134 7.40 -0.53 14.90
C LEU A 134 8.20 -0.27 13.63
N ARG A 135 8.28 -1.28 12.75
CA ARG A 135 9.00 -1.21 11.46
C ARG A 135 8.05 -0.82 10.33
N HIS A 136 7.01 -1.62 10.17
CA HIS A 136 6.03 -1.49 9.10
C HIS A 136 4.64 -1.78 9.62
N THR A 137 3.65 -1.32 8.87
CA THR A 137 2.28 -1.83 8.97
C THR A 137 1.83 -2.31 7.61
N LEU A 138 1.19 -3.47 7.56
CA LEU A 138 0.50 -3.99 6.39
C LEU A 138 -1.00 -4.03 6.69
N ILE A 139 -1.81 -3.38 5.87
CA ILE A 139 -3.26 -3.46 5.93
C ILE A 139 -3.76 -4.25 4.73
N ARG A 140 -4.64 -5.22 4.97
CA ARG A 140 -5.37 -5.93 3.91
C ARG A 140 -6.86 -5.73 4.10
N VAL A 141 -7.56 -5.51 2.99
CA VAL A 141 -9.01 -5.31 2.95
C VAL A 141 -9.60 -6.35 1.99
N GLY A 142 -10.49 -7.21 2.47
CA GLY A 142 -11.31 -8.03 1.60
C GLY A 142 -12.30 -7.13 0.86
N LYS A 143 -12.21 -7.03 -0.47
CA LYS A 143 -13.04 -6.08 -1.22
C LYS A 143 -14.50 -6.54 -1.30
N ALA A 144 -14.76 -7.85 -1.33
CA ALA A 144 -16.10 -8.40 -1.36
C ALA A 144 -16.72 -8.49 0.05
N THR A 145 -15.93 -8.85 1.05
CA THR A 145 -16.40 -9.11 2.42
C THR A 145 -16.29 -7.90 3.35
N ASN A 146 -15.52 -6.88 2.97
CA ASN A 146 -15.11 -5.76 3.83
C ASN A 146 -14.31 -6.13 5.08
N GLU A 147 -13.83 -7.37 5.21
CA GLU A 147 -12.97 -7.75 6.33
C GLU A 147 -11.62 -7.04 6.26
N VAL A 148 -11.13 -6.53 7.40
CA VAL A 148 -9.87 -5.79 7.45
C VAL A 148 -8.88 -6.45 8.41
N MET A 149 -7.70 -6.78 7.86
CA MET A 149 -6.56 -7.26 8.62
C MET A 149 -5.51 -6.15 8.79
N VAL A 150 -5.14 -5.88 10.02
CA VAL A 150 -3.98 -5.04 10.36
C VAL A 150 -2.83 -5.95 10.79
N VAL A 151 -1.67 -5.79 10.17
CA VAL A 151 -0.44 -6.47 10.57
C VAL A 151 0.57 -5.42 11.03
N LEU A 152 0.89 -5.45 12.32
CA LEU A 152 1.89 -4.59 12.94
C LEU A 152 3.24 -5.33 12.92
N VAL A 153 4.18 -4.87 12.10
CA VAL A 153 5.51 -5.48 12.00
C VAL A 153 6.41 -4.85 13.04
N THR A 154 6.84 -5.64 14.03
CA THR A 154 7.67 -5.17 15.14
C THR A 154 9.02 -5.87 15.19
N ALA A 155 10.06 -5.15 15.64
CA ALA A 155 11.40 -5.72 15.83
C ALA A 155 11.47 -6.71 17.02
N SER A 156 10.56 -6.59 17.98
CA SER A 156 10.49 -7.40 19.19
C SER A 156 9.09 -7.98 19.39
N PRO A 157 8.94 -9.17 20.02
CA PRO A 157 7.63 -9.67 20.46
C PRO A 157 7.03 -8.81 21.58
N ILE A 158 7.87 -8.13 22.37
CA ILE A 158 7.39 -7.29 23.47
C ILE A 158 6.83 -6.00 22.89
N PHE A 159 5.52 -5.84 23.01
CA PHE A 159 4.80 -4.63 22.64
C PHE A 159 4.22 -3.97 23.90
N PRO A 160 4.88 -2.93 24.46
CA PRO A 160 4.35 -2.19 25.60
C PRO A 160 2.98 -1.57 25.31
N GLY A 161 2.02 -1.79 26.20
CA GLY A 161 0.67 -1.24 26.04
C GLY A 161 -0.16 -1.89 24.91
N LYS A 162 0.26 -3.06 24.39
CA LYS A 162 -0.41 -3.81 23.30
C LYS A 162 -1.93 -3.82 23.39
N ASN A 163 -2.48 -4.18 24.55
CA ASN A 163 -3.93 -4.28 24.74
C ASN A 163 -4.63 -2.92 24.61
N ASN A 164 -4.04 -1.85 25.14
CA ASN A 164 -4.59 -0.50 25.06
C ASN A 164 -4.46 0.06 23.64
N PHE A 165 -3.34 -0.22 22.96
CA PHE A 165 -3.14 0.14 21.57
C PHE A 165 -4.20 -0.52 20.66
N VAL A 166 -4.39 -1.84 20.80
CA VAL A 166 -5.41 -2.60 20.07
C VAL A 166 -6.81 -2.06 20.34
N LYS A 167 -7.15 -1.77 21.61
CA LYS A 167 -8.44 -1.17 21.97
C LYS A 167 -8.64 0.20 21.32
N ALA A 168 -7.63 1.07 21.36
CA ALA A 168 -7.71 2.41 20.75
C ALA A 168 -7.87 2.33 19.23
N LEU A 169 -7.11 1.45 18.57
CA LEU A 169 -7.17 1.26 17.13
C LEU A 169 -8.56 0.74 16.69
N LYS A 170 -9.11 -0.26 17.39
CA LYS A 170 -10.45 -0.77 17.14
C LYS A 170 -11.55 0.24 17.41
N LYS A 171 -11.36 1.11 18.42
CA LYS A 171 -12.32 2.18 18.72
C LYS A 171 -12.39 3.20 17.57
N ALA A 172 -11.24 3.50 16.96
CA ALA A 172 -11.16 4.41 15.81
C ALA A 172 -11.63 3.76 14.51
N HIS A 173 -11.38 2.45 14.34
CA HIS A 173 -11.72 1.66 13.15
C HIS A 173 -12.45 0.37 13.53
N PRO A 174 -13.76 0.42 13.81
CA PRO A 174 -14.56 -0.75 14.20
C PRO A 174 -14.63 -1.85 13.13
N GLU A 175 -14.37 -1.52 11.87
CA GLU A 175 -14.35 -2.47 10.74
C GLU A 175 -13.16 -3.44 10.77
N ILE A 176 -12.17 -3.22 11.64
CA ILE A 176 -11.04 -4.14 11.79
C ILE A 176 -11.53 -5.45 12.38
N THR A 177 -11.38 -6.54 11.62
CA THR A 177 -11.77 -7.89 12.04
C THR A 177 -10.61 -8.67 12.63
N THR A 178 -9.37 -8.39 12.18
CA THR A 178 -8.16 -9.10 12.61
C THR A 178 -6.99 -8.15 12.82
N ILE A 179 -6.26 -8.30 13.93
CA ILE A 179 -4.99 -7.62 14.18
C ILE A 179 -3.93 -8.67 14.52
N VAL A 180 -2.82 -8.65 13.79
CA VAL A 180 -1.68 -9.55 13.96
C VAL A 180 -0.43 -8.75 14.22
N GLN A 181 0.38 -9.18 15.18
CA GLN A 181 1.76 -8.74 15.33
C GLN A 181 2.65 -9.70 14.55
N ASN A 182 3.38 -9.18 13.57
CA ASN A 182 4.42 -9.93 12.88
C ASN A 182 5.79 -9.53 13.45
N ILE A 183 6.55 -10.50 13.96
CA ILE A 183 7.84 -10.22 14.61
C ILE A 183 8.95 -10.41 13.58
N ASN A 184 9.70 -9.34 13.33
CA ASN A 184 10.84 -9.31 12.42
C ASN A 184 12.06 -8.65 13.10
N PRO A 185 12.89 -9.45 13.81
CA PRO A 185 14.07 -8.94 14.51
C PRO A 185 15.28 -8.75 13.58
N ARG A 186 15.18 -9.16 12.31
CA ARG A 186 16.32 -9.23 11.39
C ARG A 186 16.62 -7.88 10.73
N GLY A 187 17.89 -7.53 10.58
CA GLY A 187 18.37 -6.43 9.73
C GLY A 187 18.28 -6.75 8.23
N THR A 188 17.08 -7.09 7.74
CA THR A 188 16.82 -7.47 6.35
C THR A 188 15.83 -6.51 5.69
N SER A 189 15.92 -6.38 4.36
CA SER A 189 14.94 -5.67 3.53
C SER A 189 13.57 -6.36 3.45
N MET A 190 13.46 -7.61 3.90
CA MET A 190 12.17 -8.29 4.02
C MET A 190 11.29 -7.60 5.05
N VAL A 191 10.10 -7.18 4.62
CA VAL A 191 9.11 -6.52 5.47
C VAL A 191 8.61 -7.46 6.57
N LEU A 192 8.18 -8.68 6.21
CA LEU A 192 7.60 -9.63 7.16
C LEU A 192 8.66 -10.61 7.69
N GLY A 193 8.62 -10.84 8.99
CA GLY A 193 9.33 -11.93 9.66
C GLY A 193 8.54 -13.25 9.62
N ASP A 194 9.04 -14.23 10.37
CA ASP A 194 8.53 -15.61 10.30
C ASP A 194 7.51 -15.95 11.39
N ARG A 195 7.42 -15.11 12.43
CA ARG A 195 6.50 -15.32 13.55
C ARG A 195 5.33 -14.35 13.48
N ASN A 196 4.11 -14.88 13.61
CA ASN A 196 2.88 -14.12 13.76
C ASN A 196 2.28 -14.40 15.13
N GLU A 197 1.78 -13.36 15.79
CA GLU A 197 0.99 -13.46 17.01
C GLU A 197 -0.34 -12.71 16.80
N THR A 198 -1.45 -13.42 16.90
CA THR A 198 -2.78 -12.80 16.76
C THR A 198 -3.10 -11.99 18.00
N LEU A 199 -3.30 -10.69 17.83
CA LEU A 199 -3.67 -9.78 18.91
C LEU A 199 -5.18 -9.62 19.03
N PHE A 200 -5.90 -9.78 17.92
CA PHE A 200 -7.35 -9.73 17.86
C PHE A 200 -7.86 -10.49 16.62
N GLY A 201 -9.01 -11.14 16.73
CA GLY A 201 -9.65 -11.83 15.61
C GLY A 201 -9.07 -13.21 15.32
N ARG A 202 -9.20 -13.65 14.06
CA ARG A 202 -8.90 -15.03 13.63
C ARG A 202 -7.45 -15.27 13.20
N GLY A 203 -6.66 -14.20 13.04
CA GLY A 203 -5.31 -14.28 12.47
C GLY A 203 -5.27 -14.35 10.93
N TYR A 204 -6.43 -14.36 10.29
CA TYR A 204 -6.64 -14.24 8.85
C TYR A 204 -7.92 -13.42 8.58
N ILE A 205 -8.13 -13.04 7.32
CA ILE A 205 -9.40 -12.53 6.80
C ILE A 205 -9.89 -13.42 5.67
N GLU A 206 -11.16 -13.32 5.34
CA GLU A 206 -11.76 -13.97 4.17
C GLU A 206 -12.12 -12.93 3.10
N ASP A 207 -11.92 -13.27 1.83
CA ASP A 207 -12.38 -12.48 0.69
C ASP A 207 -12.91 -13.41 -0.41
N VAL A 208 -13.74 -12.87 -1.29
CA VAL A 208 -14.33 -13.62 -2.40
C VAL A 208 -13.72 -13.15 -3.71
N LEU A 209 -13.29 -14.09 -4.54
CA LEU A 209 -12.74 -13.82 -5.87
C LEU A 209 -13.21 -14.90 -6.84
N CYS A 210 -13.85 -14.50 -7.94
CA CYS A 210 -14.42 -15.43 -8.92
C CYS A 210 -15.40 -16.45 -8.28
N GLY A 211 -16.18 -16.03 -7.29
CA GLY A 211 -17.16 -16.87 -6.60
C GLY A 211 -16.57 -17.86 -5.57
N LEU A 212 -15.25 -17.85 -5.37
CA LEU A 212 -14.57 -18.68 -4.38
C LEU A 212 -14.14 -17.86 -3.17
N THR A 213 -14.28 -18.44 -1.97
CA THR A 213 -13.85 -17.82 -0.72
C THR A 213 -12.43 -18.22 -0.37
N PHE A 214 -11.56 -17.24 -0.15
CA PHE A 214 -10.16 -17.44 0.19
C PHE A 214 -9.86 -16.96 1.61
N ARG A 215 -9.13 -17.76 2.38
CA ARG A 215 -8.51 -17.32 3.63
C ARG A 215 -7.16 -16.68 3.37
N ILE A 216 -7.02 -15.42 3.75
CA ILE A 216 -5.85 -14.58 3.50
C ILE A 216 -5.11 -14.34 4.81
N SER A 217 -3.92 -14.94 4.93
CA SER A 217 -3.02 -14.75 6.06
C SER A 217 -2.04 -13.59 5.83
N PRO A 218 -1.32 -13.10 6.87
CA PRO A 218 -0.37 -11.99 6.74
C PRO A 218 0.66 -12.16 5.61
N LYS A 219 1.23 -13.37 5.48
CA LYS A 219 2.29 -13.70 4.51
C LYS A 219 1.76 -14.22 3.17
N SER A 220 0.48 -14.60 3.07
CA SER A 220 -0.09 -15.16 1.84
C SER A 220 0.00 -14.19 0.66
N PHE A 221 0.31 -14.70 -0.54
CA PHE A 221 0.12 -13.92 -1.76
C PHE A 221 -1.36 -13.89 -2.11
N TYR A 222 -1.88 -12.69 -2.38
CA TYR A 222 -3.22 -12.46 -2.89
C TYR A 222 -3.15 -11.25 -3.83
N GLN A 223 -3.91 -11.30 -4.92
CA GLN A 223 -3.84 -10.25 -5.93
C GLN A 223 -4.29 -8.91 -5.35
N VAL A 224 -3.51 -7.87 -5.62
CA VAL A 224 -3.74 -6.56 -5.01
C VAL A 224 -4.89 -5.79 -5.66
N ASN A 225 -5.28 -6.15 -6.88
CA ASN A 225 -6.39 -5.54 -7.61
C ASN A 225 -7.44 -6.61 -7.95
N PRO A 226 -8.37 -6.92 -7.03
CA PRO A 226 -9.35 -7.99 -7.26
C PRO A 226 -10.26 -7.69 -8.45
N VAL A 227 -10.62 -6.42 -8.68
CA VAL A 227 -11.48 -6.01 -9.82
C VAL A 227 -10.88 -6.42 -11.17
N GLN A 228 -9.58 -6.17 -11.38
CA GLN A 228 -8.89 -6.60 -12.60
C GLN A 228 -8.52 -8.08 -12.59
N THR A 229 -8.34 -8.67 -11.41
CA THR A 229 -8.02 -10.09 -11.28
C THR A 229 -9.18 -10.96 -11.74
N GLU A 230 -10.42 -10.59 -11.43
CA GLU A 230 -11.58 -11.31 -11.94
C GLU A 230 -11.64 -11.30 -13.47
N LYS A 231 -11.39 -10.13 -14.10
CA LYS A 231 -11.31 -10.04 -15.57
C LYS A 231 -10.20 -10.95 -16.09
N LEU A 232 -8.99 -10.88 -15.52
CA LEU A 232 -7.86 -11.72 -15.90
C LEU A 232 -8.18 -13.22 -15.83
N TYR A 233 -8.78 -13.68 -14.73
CA TYR A 233 -9.08 -15.10 -14.55
C TYR A 233 -10.20 -15.58 -15.48
N ARG A 234 -11.20 -14.74 -15.77
CA ARG A 234 -12.23 -15.07 -16.77
C ARG A 234 -11.70 -15.14 -18.20
N PHE A 235 -10.55 -14.53 -18.50
CA PHE A 235 -9.90 -14.68 -19.81
C PHE A 235 -9.08 -15.97 -19.94
N ALA A 236 -8.63 -16.53 -18.82
CA ALA A 236 -7.77 -17.72 -18.81
C ALA A 236 -8.55 -19.04 -18.74
N ILE A 237 -9.83 -18.97 -18.38
CA ILE A 237 -10.78 -20.10 -18.30
C ILE A 237 -11.71 -20.03 -19.50
#